data_AF-A0A818UKX0-F1
#
_entry.id   AF-A0A818UKX0-F1
#
_cell.length_a   1.000
_cell.length_b   1.000
_cell.length_c   1.000
_cell.angle_alpha   90.00
_cell.angle_beta   90.00
_cell.angle_gamma   90.00
#
_symmetry.space_group_name_H-M   'P 1'
#
loop_
_entity.id
_entity.type
_entity.pdbx_description
1 polymer ?
#
loop_
_entity_poly.entity_id
_entity_poly.type
_entity_poly.pdbx_seq_one_letter_code
_entity_poly.pdbx_strand_id
1 'polypeptide(L)'
;MSTAELRYANQFEIIRSEEKDRYMISQLSQQLNELYTKLFGLNNFHIYQPYIQRLSGFLYYLTTTLSNRQTIGEEYICLIQYDPIKKQIPSIIRRLLMIFFRIFGDLISKYILTSFIIRPIAEDFFHPKLSLETIELISRFLITFIERTHKIFFYLTGYYYNISKILTRIRYLIYTRSTSDSILIQTKFNHTIKFLSLCLCIQHIIESYTLLKQIALSISQHRHQLNLIAEEEKQKQTKIISEDITSSTDYVRCPLCYELAISNVALVPECGHVFCWQCIHTWVVDNQTCPLCKTNTMQSRIVHLINY
;
A
#
# COMPACT_ATOMS: atom_id res chain seq x y z
N MET A 1 -41.21 29.11 36.04
CA MET A 1 -40.17 28.11 36.33
C MET A 1 -39.64 27.59 34.99
N SER A 2 -38.41 27.91 34.61
CA SER A 2 -37.84 27.47 33.32
C SER A 2 -37.49 25.98 33.41
N THR A 3 -38.18 25.14 32.65
CA THR A 3 -37.88 23.71 32.52
C THR A 3 -36.56 23.52 31.77
N ALA A 4 -35.75 22.54 32.19
CA ALA A 4 -34.60 22.12 31.40
C ALA A 4 -35.10 21.53 30.07
N GLU A 5 -34.77 22.18 28.95
CA GLU A 5 -35.13 21.69 27.62
C GLU A 5 -34.01 20.80 27.07
N LEU A 6 -34.37 19.58 26.68
CA LEU A 6 -33.46 18.69 25.95
C LEU A 6 -33.42 19.14 24.49
N ARG A 7 -32.22 19.46 24.01
CA ARG A 7 -31.97 19.73 22.59
C ARG A 7 -30.78 18.93 22.08
N TYR A 8 -30.65 18.84 20.76
CA TYR A 8 -29.43 18.30 20.16
C TYR A 8 -28.24 19.19 20.50
N ALA A 9 -27.12 18.54 20.80
CA ALA A 9 -25.86 19.23 21.04
C ALA A 9 -25.39 19.91 19.74
N ASN A 10 -24.86 21.12 19.88
CA ASN A 10 -24.26 21.84 18.76
C ASN A 10 -22.82 21.37 18.50
N GLN A 11 -22.22 21.84 17.40
CA GLN A 11 -20.84 21.51 17.01
C GLN A 11 -19.85 21.69 18.17
N PHE A 12 -19.97 22.81 18.86
CA PHE A 12 -19.00 23.25 19.85
C PHE A 12 -19.04 22.43 21.13
N GLU A 13 -20.24 22.13 21.61
CA GLU A 13 -20.46 21.23 22.75
C GLU A 13 -19.83 19.86 22.48
N ILE A 14 -20.05 19.33 21.28
CA ILE A 14 -19.47 18.06 20.85
C ILE A 14 -17.94 18.15 20.76
N ILE A 15 -17.40 19.22 20.15
CA ILE A 15 -15.94 19.40 20.03
C ILE A 15 -15.28 19.46 21.41
N ARG A 16 -15.84 20.22 22.35
CA ARG A 16 -15.30 20.35 23.71
C ARG A 16 -15.33 19.02 24.47
N SER A 17 -16.43 18.28 24.35
CA SER A 17 -16.54 16.94 24.91
C SER A 17 -15.45 16.03 24.36
N GLU A 18 -15.29 15.97 23.04
CA GLU A 18 -14.29 15.11 22.38
C GLU A 18 -12.85 15.56 22.65
N GLU A 19 -12.59 16.85 22.82
CA GLU A 19 -11.28 17.36 23.23
C GLU A 19 -10.93 16.95 24.66
N LYS A 20 -11.90 17.06 25.59
CA LYS A 20 -11.71 16.62 26.98
C LYS A 20 -11.48 15.11 27.05
N ASP A 21 -12.22 14.31 26.28
CA ASP A 21 -12.01 12.86 26.21
C ASP A 21 -10.64 12.50 25.63
N ARG A 22 -10.21 13.17 24.54
CA ARG A 22 -8.86 12.95 23.98
C ARG A 22 -7.76 13.28 24.96
N TYR A 23 -7.91 14.35 25.73
CA TYR A 23 -6.96 14.70 26.79
C TYR A 23 -6.85 13.57 27.84
N MET A 24 -7.98 13.07 28.35
CA MET A 24 -7.97 11.99 29.34
C MET A 24 -7.35 10.69 28.79
N ILE A 25 -7.68 10.32 27.55
CA ILE A 25 -7.10 9.15 26.88
C ILE A 25 -5.58 9.33 26.71
N SER A 26 -5.12 10.54 26.37
CA SER A 26 -3.68 10.80 26.22
C SER A 26 -2.92 10.66 27.55
N GLN A 27 -3.49 11.12 28.66
CA GLN A 27 -2.92 10.94 30.00
C GLN A 27 -2.87 9.46 30.39
N LEU A 28 -3.95 8.71 30.15
CA LEU A 28 -3.98 7.26 30.40
C LEU A 28 -2.94 6.53 29.55
N SER A 29 -2.81 6.89 28.27
CA SER A 29 -1.78 6.32 27.40
C SER A 29 -0.37 6.62 27.90
N GLN A 30 -0.11 7.82 28.41
CA GLN A 30 1.19 8.18 28.97
C GLN A 30 1.52 7.32 30.20
N GLN A 31 0.57 7.17 31.13
CA GLN A 31 0.75 6.33 32.31
C GLN A 31 1.00 4.86 31.95
N LEU A 32 0.28 4.33 30.95
CA LEU A 32 0.50 2.97 30.46
C LEU A 32 1.85 2.81 29.75
N ASN A 33 2.31 3.81 29.01
CA ASN A 33 3.65 3.80 28.40
C ASN A 33 4.75 3.81 29.47
N GLU A 34 4.60 4.61 30.53
CA GLU A 34 5.53 4.63 31.67
C GLU A 34 5.55 3.28 32.40
N LEU A 35 4.37 2.67 32.61
CA LEU A 35 4.25 1.34 33.22
C LEU A 35 4.90 0.27 32.36
N TYR A 36 4.65 0.27 31.04
CA TYR A 36 5.31 -0.66 30.12
C TYR A 36 6.83 -0.51 30.19
N THR A 37 7.34 0.72 30.14
CA THR A 37 8.78 1.00 30.17
C THR A 37 9.42 0.54 31.47
N LYS A 38 8.72 0.66 32.61
CA LYS A 38 9.20 0.17 33.90
C LYS A 38 9.22 -1.35 34.00
N LEU A 39 8.27 -2.05 33.36
CA LEU A 39 8.14 -3.51 33.45
C LEU A 39 9.00 -4.26 32.42
N PHE A 40 9.04 -3.76 31.19
CA PHE A 40 9.64 -4.45 30.05
C PHE A 40 10.88 -3.73 29.49
N GLY A 41 11.20 -2.54 30.01
CA GLY A 41 12.27 -1.70 29.51
C GLY A 41 11.90 -0.99 28.20
N LEU A 42 12.91 -0.40 27.55
CA LEU A 42 12.76 0.32 26.27
C LEU A 42 12.82 -0.60 25.05
N ASN A 43 13.21 -1.86 25.24
CA ASN A 43 13.28 -2.84 24.16
C ASN A 43 11.90 -3.05 23.54
N ASN A 44 11.82 -2.94 22.21
CA ASN A 44 10.58 -3.03 21.44
C ASN A 44 9.50 -1.99 21.80
N PHE A 45 9.79 -0.96 22.60
CA PHE A 45 8.79 0.04 23.01
C PHE A 45 8.11 0.70 21.80
N HIS A 46 8.87 1.07 20.78
CA HIS A 46 8.35 1.66 19.54
C HIS A 46 7.34 0.75 18.81
N ILE A 47 7.50 -0.58 18.92
CA ILE A 47 6.58 -1.57 18.33
C ILE A 47 5.26 -1.56 19.08
N TYR A 48 5.30 -1.52 20.42
CA TYR A 48 4.12 -1.65 21.27
C TYR A 48 3.39 -0.32 21.56
N GLN A 49 4.07 0.82 21.48
CA GLN A 49 3.51 2.15 21.71
C GLN A 49 2.15 2.40 21.01
N PRO A 50 1.97 2.14 19.70
CA PRO A 50 0.68 2.34 19.03
C PRO A 50 -0.43 1.41 19.56
N TYR A 51 -0.08 0.21 20.03
CA TYR A 51 -1.05 -0.71 20.62
C TYR A 51 -1.46 -0.26 22.02
N ILE A 52 -0.53 0.25 22.82
CA ILE A 52 -0.81 0.85 24.13
C ILE A 52 -1.77 2.04 23.99
N GLN A 53 -1.56 2.89 22.97
CA GLN A 53 -2.46 4.00 22.69
C GLN A 53 -3.88 3.51 22.37
N ARG A 54 -4.04 2.50 21.50
CA ARG A 54 -5.37 1.91 21.22
C ARG A 54 -5.99 1.26 22.45
N LEU A 55 -5.18 0.56 23.25
CA LEU A 55 -5.61 -0.06 24.51
C LEU A 55 -6.13 0.98 25.51
N SER A 56 -5.43 2.13 25.65
CA SER A 56 -5.88 3.22 26.52
C SER A 56 -7.28 3.73 26.15
N GLY A 57 -7.52 3.97 24.85
CA GLY A 57 -8.83 4.36 24.34
C GLY A 57 -9.88 3.28 24.59
N PHE A 58 -9.54 2.01 24.37
CA PHE A 58 -10.43 0.89 24.64
C PHE A 58 -10.83 0.81 26.12
N LEU A 59 -9.86 0.85 27.04
CA LEU A 59 -10.11 0.80 28.47
C LEU A 59 -10.93 2.00 28.95
N TYR A 60 -10.66 3.20 28.41
CA TYR A 60 -11.45 4.40 28.70
C TYR A 60 -12.92 4.22 28.31
N TYR A 61 -13.20 3.82 27.06
CA TYR A 61 -14.59 3.65 26.62
C TYR A 61 -15.28 2.41 27.20
N LEU A 62 -14.51 1.38 27.57
CA LEU A 62 -15.01 0.20 28.27
C LEU A 62 -15.55 0.57 29.65
N THR A 63 -14.77 1.31 30.43
CA THR A 63 -15.11 1.73 31.80
C THR A 63 -16.18 2.84 31.84
N THR A 64 -16.28 3.65 30.79
CA THR A 64 -17.30 4.71 30.66
C THR A 64 -18.51 4.23 29.86
N THR A 65 -18.47 4.40 28.55
CA THR A 65 -19.60 4.21 27.63
C THR A 65 -20.16 2.78 27.65
N LEU A 66 -19.32 1.74 27.60
CA LEU A 66 -19.83 0.37 27.55
C LEU A 66 -20.55 0.00 28.86
N SER A 67 -19.98 0.44 29.99
CA SER A 67 -20.53 0.34 31.35
C SER A 67 -21.74 1.24 31.62
N ASN A 68 -22.34 1.85 30.59
CA ASN A 68 -23.49 2.74 30.68
C ASN A 68 -23.25 4.00 31.53
N ARG A 69 -22.02 4.51 31.55
CA ARG A 69 -21.65 5.77 32.19
C ARG A 69 -21.26 6.79 31.13
N GLN A 70 -21.42 8.06 31.44
CA GLN A 70 -20.95 9.14 30.59
C GLN A 70 -19.40 9.13 30.57
N THR A 71 -18.83 9.58 29.45
CA THR A 71 -17.41 9.92 29.42
C THR A 71 -17.15 11.21 30.21
N ILE A 72 -15.91 11.46 30.60
CA ILE A 72 -15.54 12.70 31.32
C ILE A 72 -15.86 13.93 30.45
N GLY A 73 -15.64 13.86 29.14
CA GLY A 73 -16.04 14.92 28.22
C GLY A 73 -17.56 15.12 28.14
N GLU A 74 -18.31 14.02 28.14
CA GLU A 74 -19.78 14.05 28.16
C GLU A 74 -20.29 14.71 29.46
N GLU A 75 -19.76 14.34 30.62
CA GLU A 75 -20.13 14.98 31.89
C GLU A 75 -19.74 16.46 31.93
N TYR A 76 -18.54 16.79 31.44
CA TYR A 76 -18.00 18.16 31.43
C TYR A 76 -18.92 19.15 30.68
N ILE A 77 -19.59 18.69 29.62
CA ILE A 77 -20.50 19.51 28.80
C ILE A 77 -21.98 19.17 29.07
N CYS A 78 -22.27 18.23 29.95
CA CYS A 78 -23.64 17.75 30.22
C CYS A 78 -24.31 17.13 28.97
N LEU A 79 -23.57 16.29 28.24
CA LEU A 79 -24.05 15.56 27.07
C LEU A 79 -24.48 14.13 27.41
N ILE A 80 -25.56 13.67 26.79
CA ILE A 80 -26.05 12.29 26.92
C ILE A 80 -26.14 11.66 25.54
N GLN A 81 -25.61 10.44 25.41
CA GLN A 81 -25.77 9.64 24.19
C GLN A 81 -27.23 9.23 24.00
N TYR A 82 -27.75 9.45 22.81
CA TYR A 82 -29.15 9.31 22.47
C TYR A 82 -29.35 8.57 21.14
N ASP A 83 -30.27 7.61 21.14
CA ASP A 83 -30.75 6.90 19.94
C ASP A 83 -31.97 7.64 19.37
N PRO A 84 -31.87 8.33 18.23
CA PRO A 84 -32.97 9.10 17.66
C PRO A 84 -34.13 8.22 17.16
N ILE A 85 -33.89 6.93 16.89
CA ILE A 85 -34.92 6.01 16.38
C ILE A 85 -35.77 5.50 17.56
N LYS A 86 -35.10 4.93 18.57
CA LYS A 86 -35.77 4.35 19.74
C LYS A 86 -36.12 5.38 20.82
N LYS A 87 -35.65 6.62 20.68
CA LYS A 87 -35.82 7.72 21.63
C LYS A 87 -35.38 7.39 23.06
N GLN A 88 -34.26 6.68 23.18
CA GLN A 88 -33.71 6.21 24.46
C GLN A 88 -32.18 6.19 24.43
N ILE A 89 -31.55 5.79 25.54
CA ILE A 89 -30.10 5.57 25.58
C ILE A 89 -29.72 4.42 24.63
N PRO A 90 -28.64 4.54 23.84
CA PRO A 90 -28.22 3.50 22.93
C PRO A 90 -27.99 2.15 23.63
N SER A 91 -28.48 1.08 23.01
CA SER A 91 -28.25 -0.29 23.47
C SER A 91 -26.76 -0.65 23.56
N ILE A 92 -26.43 -1.62 24.40
CA ILE A 92 -25.04 -2.08 24.60
C ILE A 92 -24.34 -2.48 23.29
N ILE A 93 -25.06 -3.15 22.37
CA ILE A 93 -24.52 -3.57 21.06
C ILE A 93 -24.12 -2.36 20.22
N ARG A 94 -24.96 -1.32 20.15
CA ARG A 94 -24.64 -0.09 19.41
C ARG A 94 -23.46 0.65 20.02
N ARG A 95 -23.37 0.70 21.35
CA ARG A 95 -22.21 1.29 22.04
C ARG A 95 -20.93 0.49 21.77
N LEU A 96 -21.00 -0.83 21.80
CA LEU A 96 -19.88 -1.72 21.47
C LEU A 96 -19.41 -1.49 20.03
N LEU A 97 -20.33 -1.51 19.05
CA LEU A 97 -20.00 -1.23 17.65
C LEU A 97 -19.40 0.17 17.46
N MET A 98 -19.91 1.18 18.18
CA MET A 98 -19.38 2.53 18.12
C MET A 98 -17.93 2.57 18.61
N ILE A 99 -17.63 1.91 19.72
CA ILE A 99 -16.27 1.81 20.29
C ILE A 99 -15.36 1.03 19.34
N PHE A 100 -15.83 -0.10 18.81
CA PHE A 100 -15.10 -0.92 17.86
C PHE A 100 -14.68 -0.12 16.62
N PHE A 101 -15.62 0.55 15.95
CA PHE A 101 -15.30 1.39 14.79
C PHE A 101 -14.49 2.64 15.15
N ARG A 102 -14.59 3.14 16.39
CA ARG A 102 -13.78 4.27 16.86
C ARG A 102 -12.30 3.90 17.00
N ILE A 103 -12.00 2.68 17.43
CA ILE A 103 -10.64 2.24 17.76
C ILE A 103 -9.97 1.52 16.59
N PHE A 104 -10.71 0.69 15.85
CA PHE A 104 -10.19 -0.14 14.77
C PHE A 104 -10.58 0.36 13.37
N GLY A 105 -11.31 1.48 13.27
CA GLY A 105 -11.82 1.99 12.00
C GLY A 105 -10.72 2.38 11.00
N ASP A 106 -9.57 2.87 11.48
CA ASP A 106 -8.39 3.17 10.66
C ASP A 106 -7.83 1.91 9.98
N LEU A 107 -7.68 0.82 10.75
CA LEU A 107 -7.17 -0.46 10.25
C LEU A 107 -8.15 -1.11 9.28
N ILE A 108 -9.44 -1.13 9.65
CA ILE A 108 -10.51 -1.70 8.83
C ILE A 108 -10.66 -0.92 7.53
N SER A 109 -10.68 0.41 7.58
CA SER A 109 -10.79 1.24 6.38
C SER A 109 -9.59 1.05 5.45
N LYS A 110 -8.36 0.99 5.97
CA LYS A 110 -7.17 0.69 5.16
C LYS A 110 -7.27 -0.68 4.48
N TYR A 111 -7.63 -1.71 5.24
CA TYR A 111 -7.76 -3.06 4.71
C TYR A 111 -8.84 -3.16 3.62
N ILE A 112 -10.05 -2.65 3.90
CA ILE A 112 -11.18 -2.73 2.97
C ILE A 112 -10.87 -1.95 1.69
N LEU A 113 -10.40 -0.71 1.83
CA LEU A 113 -10.14 0.16 0.69
C LEU A 113 -9.02 -0.38 -0.20
N THR A 114 -7.95 -0.91 0.41
CA THR A 114 -6.82 -1.45 -0.35
C THR A 114 -7.21 -2.74 -1.06
N SER A 115 -7.87 -3.66 -0.34
CA SER A 115 -8.12 -5.02 -0.84
C SER A 115 -9.30 -5.09 -1.81
N PHE A 116 -10.39 -4.38 -1.53
CA PHE A 116 -11.63 -4.50 -2.30
C PHE A 116 -11.87 -3.36 -3.31
N ILE A 117 -11.15 -2.24 -3.20
CA ILE A 117 -11.37 -1.08 -4.09
C ILE A 117 -10.11 -0.80 -4.91
N ILE A 118 -8.98 -0.51 -4.28
CA ILE A 118 -7.79 -0.04 -4.98
C ILE A 118 -7.13 -1.16 -5.78
N ARG A 119 -6.92 -2.34 -5.20
CA ARG A 119 -6.27 -3.46 -5.90
C ARG A 119 -7.04 -3.89 -7.16
N PRO A 120 -8.36 -4.14 -7.11
CA PRO A 120 -9.12 -4.49 -8.32
C PRO A 120 -9.03 -3.41 -9.41
N ILE A 121 -9.24 -2.14 -9.06
CA ILE A 121 -9.15 -1.03 -10.01
C ILE A 121 -7.73 -0.91 -10.58
N ALA A 122 -6.70 -1.09 -9.75
CA ALA A 122 -5.32 -1.04 -10.18
C ALA A 122 -4.98 -2.17 -11.17
N GLU A 123 -5.54 -3.37 -10.97
CA GLU A 123 -5.33 -4.51 -11.85
C GLU A 123 -6.08 -4.38 -13.18
N ASP A 124 -7.28 -3.79 -13.18
CA ASP A 124 -8.10 -3.64 -14.38
C ASP A 124 -7.68 -2.45 -15.26
N PHE A 125 -7.32 -1.31 -14.65
CA PHE A 125 -7.09 -0.07 -15.39
C PHE A 125 -5.62 0.23 -15.67
N PHE A 126 -4.67 -0.40 -14.95
CA PHE A 126 -3.26 -0.07 -15.08
C PHE A 126 -2.42 -1.30 -15.48
N HIS A 127 -1.98 -1.28 -16.74
CA HIS A 127 -0.95 -2.18 -17.25
C HIS A 127 0.35 -1.39 -17.48
N PRO A 128 1.50 -1.78 -16.89
CA PRO A 128 1.71 -2.89 -15.95
C PRO A 128 1.22 -2.55 -14.51
N LYS A 129 1.11 -3.56 -13.64
CA LYS A 129 0.58 -3.43 -12.26
C LYS A 129 1.33 -2.36 -11.47
N LEU A 130 0.59 -1.56 -10.70
CA LEU A 130 1.13 -0.53 -9.79
C LEU A 130 2.04 -1.13 -8.70
N SER A 131 3.03 -0.36 -8.26
CA SER A 131 3.86 -0.71 -7.11
C SER A 131 3.05 -0.75 -5.81
N LEU A 132 3.49 -1.54 -4.82
CA LEU A 132 2.84 -1.57 -3.50
C LEU A 132 2.87 -0.19 -2.81
N GLU A 133 3.92 0.59 -3.02
CA GLU A 133 4.07 1.95 -2.48
C GLU A 133 3.03 2.92 -3.06
N THR A 134 2.78 2.86 -4.39
CA THR A 134 1.74 3.70 -5.02
C THR A 134 0.35 3.33 -4.51
N ILE A 135 0.07 2.04 -4.35
CA ILE A 135 -1.20 1.54 -3.78
C ILE A 135 -1.37 2.05 -2.34
N GLU A 136 -0.32 1.98 -1.53
CA GLU A 136 -0.36 2.51 -0.17
C GLU A 136 -0.60 4.02 -0.16
N LEU A 137 0.05 4.78 -1.04
CA LEU A 137 -0.11 6.23 -1.13
C LEU A 137 -1.52 6.63 -1.56
N ILE A 138 -2.12 5.91 -2.51
CA ILE A 138 -3.53 6.07 -2.93
C ILE A 138 -4.47 5.73 -1.77
N SER A 139 -4.22 4.64 -1.05
CA SER A 139 -5.04 4.24 0.10
C SER A 139 -5.03 5.31 1.20
N ARG A 140 -3.84 5.85 1.50
CA ARG A 140 -3.67 6.93 2.48
C ARG A 140 -4.40 8.18 2.02
N PHE A 141 -4.28 8.56 0.75
CA PHE A 141 -4.98 9.72 0.19
C PHE A 141 -6.49 9.61 0.36
N LEU A 142 -7.09 8.49 -0.05
CA LEU A 142 -8.54 8.29 0.01
C LEU A 142 -9.07 8.25 1.44
N ILE A 143 -8.40 7.55 2.37
CA ILE A 143 -8.79 7.52 3.79
C ILE A 143 -8.73 8.93 4.38
N THR A 144 -7.62 9.63 4.14
CA THR A 144 -7.40 10.99 4.63
C THR A 144 -8.43 11.95 4.05
N PHE A 145 -8.75 11.84 2.76
CA PHE A 145 -9.78 12.63 2.08
C PHE A 145 -11.16 12.43 2.71
N ILE A 146 -11.58 11.18 2.93
CA ILE A 146 -12.87 10.86 3.56
C ILE A 146 -12.94 11.42 4.98
N GLU A 147 -11.94 11.17 5.82
CA GLU A 147 -11.93 11.60 7.21
C GLU A 147 -12.02 13.14 7.33
N ARG A 148 -11.26 13.82 6.47
CA ARG A 148 -11.18 15.29 6.43
C ARG A 148 -12.45 15.93 5.90
N THR A 149 -12.99 15.39 4.82
CA THR A 149 -14.27 15.84 4.25
C THR A 149 -15.41 15.65 5.25
N HIS A 150 -15.42 14.52 5.95
CA HIS A 150 -16.37 14.26 7.03
C HIS A 150 -16.25 15.28 8.17
N LYS A 151 -15.02 15.61 8.60
CA LYS A 151 -14.79 16.65 9.62
C LYS A 151 -15.28 18.02 9.16
N ILE A 152 -14.96 18.45 7.93
CA ILE A 152 -15.51 19.69 7.35
C ILE A 152 -17.04 19.68 7.40
N PHE A 153 -17.66 18.59 6.93
CA PHE A 153 -19.10 18.44 6.90
C PHE A 153 -19.70 18.57 8.30
N PHE A 154 -19.05 18.02 9.32
CA PHE A 154 -19.42 18.22 10.71
C PHE A 154 -19.35 19.71 11.12
N TYR A 155 -18.28 20.44 10.79
CA TYR A 155 -18.20 21.87 11.12
C TYR A 155 -19.33 22.67 10.44
N LEU A 156 -19.70 22.34 9.20
CA LEU A 156 -20.80 22.99 8.49
C LEU A 156 -22.18 22.68 9.09
N THR A 157 -22.43 21.43 9.47
CA THR A 157 -23.80 20.93 9.73
C THR A 157 -24.08 20.55 11.19
N GLY A 158 -23.06 20.13 11.94
CA GLY A 158 -23.15 19.75 13.36
C GLY A 158 -23.81 18.41 13.65
N TYR A 159 -23.93 17.51 12.66
CA TYR A 159 -24.59 16.22 12.89
C TYR A 159 -23.74 15.21 13.68
N TYR A 160 -22.63 14.75 13.11
CA TYR A 160 -21.81 13.68 13.68
C TYR A 160 -20.32 14.04 13.61
N TYR A 161 -19.64 14.10 14.74
CA TYR A 161 -18.19 14.36 14.78
C TYR A 161 -17.37 13.14 14.37
N ASN A 162 -17.77 11.94 14.80
CA ASN A 162 -17.06 10.69 14.52
C ASN A 162 -17.81 9.82 13.50
N ILE A 163 -17.08 9.21 12.57
CA ILE A 163 -17.62 8.23 11.60
C ILE A 163 -18.27 7.04 12.33
N SER A 164 -17.70 6.59 13.45
CA SER A 164 -18.29 5.52 14.26
C SER A 164 -19.71 5.83 14.76
N LYS A 165 -20.00 7.11 15.04
CA LYS A 165 -21.34 7.58 15.45
C LYS A 165 -22.30 7.70 14.26
N ILE A 166 -21.79 7.92 13.04
CA ILE A 166 -22.60 7.82 11.81
C ILE A 166 -23.07 6.37 11.63
N LEU A 167 -22.15 5.42 11.67
CA LEU A 167 -22.43 3.99 11.46
C LEU A 167 -23.43 3.45 12.49
N THR A 168 -23.35 3.92 13.73
CA THR A 168 -24.22 3.49 14.84
C THR A 168 -25.43 4.39 15.08
N ARG A 169 -25.50 5.54 14.39
CA ARG A 169 -26.53 6.59 14.52
C ARG A 169 -26.73 7.10 15.95
N ILE A 170 -25.65 7.23 16.72
CA ILE A 170 -25.70 7.76 18.09
C ILE A 170 -25.49 9.27 18.04
N ARG A 171 -26.45 10.04 18.59
CA ARG A 171 -26.38 11.51 18.68
C ARG A 171 -26.23 11.95 20.13
N TYR A 172 -25.88 13.21 20.32
CA TYR A 172 -25.84 13.84 21.64
C TYR A 172 -27.04 14.74 21.87
N LEU A 173 -27.63 14.61 23.04
CA LEU A 173 -28.52 15.59 23.62
C LEU A 173 -27.80 16.33 24.73
N ILE A 174 -28.11 17.60 24.90
CA ILE A 174 -27.65 18.43 26.03
C ILE A 174 -28.85 18.72 26.93
N TYR A 175 -28.63 18.73 28.25
CA TYR A 175 -29.67 18.99 29.25
C TYR A 175 -29.46 20.30 30.04
N THR A 176 -28.67 21.23 29.50
CA THR A 176 -28.37 22.51 30.16
C THR A 176 -29.50 23.53 29.99
N ARG A 177 -29.58 24.47 30.92
CA ARG A 177 -30.53 25.59 30.86
C ARG A 177 -30.11 26.57 29.76
N SER A 178 -30.98 26.81 28.78
CA SER A 178 -30.78 27.88 27.80
C SER A 178 -31.23 29.23 28.37
N THR A 179 -30.34 30.21 28.35
CA THR A 179 -30.61 31.63 28.69
C THR A 179 -30.58 32.49 27.43
N SER A 180 -31.17 33.69 27.44
CA SER A 180 -31.13 34.61 26.28
C SER A 180 -29.70 34.92 25.81
N ASP A 181 -28.77 35.07 26.76
CA ASP A 181 -27.34 35.28 26.47
C ASP A 181 -26.71 34.09 25.74
N SER A 182 -27.15 32.86 26.06
CA SER A 182 -26.66 31.65 25.39
C SER A 182 -26.98 31.64 23.90
N ILE A 183 -28.10 32.25 23.49
CA ILE A 183 -28.53 32.31 22.08
C ILE A 183 -27.67 33.28 21.27
N LEU A 184 -27.39 34.48 21.79
CA LEU A 184 -26.56 35.47 21.10
C LEU A 184 -25.08 35.03 21.03
N ILE A 185 -24.62 34.33 22.06
CA ILE A 185 -23.31 33.69 22.05
C ILE A 185 -23.27 32.59 20.98
N GLN A 186 -24.33 31.78 20.86
CA GLN A 186 -24.42 30.72 19.86
C GLN A 186 -24.43 31.24 18.41
N THR A 187 -25.07 32.38 18.12
CA THR A 187 -25.06 32.97 16.77
C THR A 187 -23.68 33.49 16.38
N LYS A 188 -22.97 34.20 17.28
CA LYS A 188 -21.58 34.61 17.05
C LYS A 188 -20.67 33.42 16.78
N PHE A 189 -20.84 32.33 17.55
CA PHE A 189 -20.05 31.12 17.35
C PHE A 189 -20.34 30.43 16.01
N ASN A 190 -21.58 30.43 15.53
CA ASN A 190 -21.90 29.86 14.22
C ASN A 190 -21.09 30.53 13.08
N HIS A 191 -20.85 31.84 13.16
CA HIS A 191 -19.97 32.52 12.19
C HIS A 191 -18.52 32.06 12.30
N THR A 192 -17.99 31.95 13.52
CA THR A 192 -16.60 31.48 13.73
C THR A 192 -16.38 30.05 13.22
N ILE A 193 -17.36 29.17 13.43
CA ILE A 193 -17.31 27.78 12.97
C ILE A 193 -17.39 27.69 11.44
N LYS A 194 -18.23 28.51 10.80
CA LYS A 194 -18.29 28.59 9.33
C LYS A 194 -16.98 29.11 8.75
N PHE A 195 -16.37 30.12 9.37
CA PHE A 195 -15.04 30.60 8.96
C PHE A 195 -13.98 29.52 9.11
N LEU A 196 -13.94 28.83 10.25
CA LEU A 196 -13.04 27.70 10.46
C LEU A 196 -13.25 26.60 9.42
N SER A 197 -14.50 26.30 9.07
CA SER A 197 -14.83 25.34 8.03
C SER A 197 -14.28 25.77 6.66
N LEU A 198 -14.35 27.07 6.32
CA LEU A 198 -13.77 27.60 5.09
C LEU A 198 -12.24 27.42 5.08
N CYS A 199 -11.58 27.75 6.18
CA CYS A 199 -10.13 27.54 6.32
C CYS A 199 -9.75 26.06 6.16
N LEU A 200 -10.51 25.15 6.79
CA LEU A 200 -10.29 23.71 6.66
C LEU A 200 -10.53 23.22 5.22
N CYS A 201 -11.52 23.76 4.50
CA CYS A 201 -11.72 23.47 3.08
C CYS A 201 -10.50 23.88 2.25
N ILE A 202 -10.00 25.10 2.43
CA ILE A 202 -8.83 25.61 1.70
C ILE A 202 -7.60 24.74 2.00
N GLN A 203 -7.36 24.45 3.28
CA GLN A 203 -6.28 23.57 3.71
C GLN A 203 -6.40 22.18 3.06
N HIS A 204 -7.61 21.60 3.04
CA HIS A 204 -7.84 20.30 2.42
C HIS A 204 -7.66 20.30 0.92
N ILE A 205 -8.03 21.37 0.21
CA ILE A 205 -7.78 21.49 -1.22
C ILE A 205 -6.28 21.52 -1.50
N ILE A 206 -5.51 22.32 -0.75
CA ILE A 206 -4.05 22.43 -0.90
C ILE A 206 -3.38 21.07 -0.65
N GLU A 207 -3.69 20.42 0.48
CA GLU A 207 -3.10 19.13 0.83
C GLU A 207 -3.55 17.99 -0.10
N SER A 208 -4.78 18.04 -0.62
CA SER A 208 -5.23 17.08 -1.61
C SER A 208 -4.47 17.24 -2.92
N TYR A 209 -4.22 18.49 -3.34
CA TYR A 209 -3.43 18.77 -4.53
C TYR A 209 -1.99 18.29 -4.40
N THR A 210 -1.33 18.53 -3.26
CA THR A 210 0.05 18.05 -3.05
C THR A 210 0.14 16.52 -3.07
N LEU A 211 -0.81 15.83 -2.44
CA LEU A 211 -0.87 14.36 -2.45
C LEU A 211 -1.18 13.80 -3.85
N LEU A 212 -2.12 14.40 -4.59
CA LEU A 212 -2.42 13.99 -5.97
C LEU A 212 -1.22 14.18 -6.89
N LYS A 213 -0.47 15.28 -6.73
CA LYS A 213 0.79 15.49 -7.44
C LYS A 213 1.83 14.41 -7.09
N GLN A 214 1.94 14.02 -5.82
CA GLN A 214 2.82 12.92 -5.40
C GLN A 214 2.39 11.57 -5.99
N ILE A 215 1.08 11.27 -6.03
CA ILE A 215 0.55 10.06 -6.69
C ILE A 215 0.92 10.07 -8.18
N ALA A 216 0.64 11.17 -8.88
CA ALA A 216 0.93 11.29 -10.31
C ALA A 216 2.41 11.10 -10.61
N LEU A 217 3.30 11.72 -9.82
CA LEU A 217 4.74 11.54 -9.93
C LEU A 217 5.14 10.09 -9.69
N SER A 218 4.63 9.47 -8.62
CA SER A 218 4.96 8.08 -8.28
C SER A 218 4.50 7.08 -9.36
N ILE A 219 3.31 7.30 -9.95
CA ILE A 219 2.84 6.50 -11.09
C ILE A 219 3.75 6.72 -12.31
N SER A 220 4.14 7.96 -12.61
CA SER A 220 5.01 8.25 -13.74
C SER A 220 6.40 7.61 -13.59
N GLN A 221 6.96 7.64 -12.38
CA GLN A 221 8.24 7.02 -12.05
C GLN A 221 8.18 5.50 -12.18
N HIS A 222 7.12 4.89 -11.65
CA HIS A 222 6.90 3.44 -11.77
C HIS A 222 6.82 3.00 -13.24
N ARG A 223 6.07 3.74 -14.07
CA ARG A 223 6.00 3.47 -15.52
C ARG A 223 7.36 3.60 -16.20
N HIS A 224 8.13 4.63 -15.86
CA HIS A 224 9.46 4.82 -16.43
C HIS A 224 10.41 3.67 -16.07
N GLN A 225 10.42 3.22 -14.81
CA GLN A 225 11.22 2.07 -14.38
C GLN A 225 10.86 0.79 -15.15
N LEU A 226 9.58 0.53 -15.39
CA LEU A 226 9.13 -0.63 -16.15
C LEU A 226 9.58 -0.59 -17.61
N ASN A 227 9.58 0.61 -18.23
CA ASN A 227 10.08 0.77 -19.60
C ASN A 227 11.58 0.47 -19.68
N LEU A 228 12.38 0.94 -18.72
CA LEU A 228 13.81 0.64 -18.66
C LEU A 228 14.07 -0.87 -18.53
N ILE A 229 13.33 -1.56 -17.68
CA ILE A 229 13.42 -3.03 -17.53
C ILE A 229 13.07 -3.73 -18.85
N ALA A 230 12.00 -3.30 -19.53
CA ALA A 230 11.60 -3.88 -20.80
C ALA A 230 12.64 -3.63 -21.92
N GLU A 231 13.32 -2.48 -21.91
CA GLU A 231 14.43 -2.18 -22.83
C GLU A 231 15.65 -3.05 -22.55
N GLU A 232 16.02 -3.23 -21.27
CA GLU A 232 17.12 -4.13 -20.87
C GLU A 232 16.84 -5.59 -21.25
N GLU A 233 15.61 -6.07 -21.05
CA GLU A 233 15.20 -7.42 -21.44
C GLU A 233 15.26 -7.62 -22.96
N LYS A 234 14.78 -6.65 -23.74
CA LYS A 234 14.91 -6.67 -25.21
C LYS A 234 16.37 -6.75 -25.62
N GLN A 235 17.25 -5.92 -25.06
CA GLN A 235 18.67 -5.93 -25.38
C GLN A 235 19.35 -7.27 -25.03
N LYS A 236 18.98 -7.89 -23.91
CA LYS A 236 19.48 -9.23 -23.54
C LYS A 236 19.03 -10.28 -24.55
N GLN A 237 17.77 -10.26 -24.97
CA GLN A 237 17.28 -11.19 -26.01
C GLN A 237 17.98 -10.99 -27.34
N THR A 238 18.21 -9.74 -27.78
CA THR A 238 18.95 -9.49 -29.03
C THR A 238 20.38 -10.02 -28.97
N LYS A 239 21.05 -9.88 -27.82
CA LYS A 239 22.40 -10.42 -27.61
C LYS A 239 22.43 -11.96 -27.65
N ILE A 240 21.50 -12.63 -26.96
CA ILE A 240 21.40 -14.11 -26.99
C ILE A 240 21.15 -14.60 -28.42
N ILE A 241 20.22 -13.98 -29.15
CA ILE A 241 19.94 -14.34 -30.55
C ILE A 241 21.18 -14.12 -31.43
N SER A 242 21.93 -13.02 -31.23
CA SER A 242 23.17 -12.80 -31.99
C SER A 242 24.26 -13.83 -31.67
N GLU A 243 24.39 -14.24 -30.41
CA GLU A 243 25.34 -15.27 -29.99
C GLU A 243 24.97 -16.66 -30.55
N ASP A 244 23.69 -17.04 -30.50
CA ASP A 244 23.18 -18.29 -31.09
C ASP A 244 23.36 -18.31 -32.61
N ILE A 245 23.08 -17.21 -33.32
CA ILE A 245 23.32 -17.11 -34.77
C ILE A 245 24.82 -17.27 -35.09
N THR A 246 25.72 -16.68 -34.29
CA THR A 246 27.16 -16.87 -34.48
C THR A 246 27.66 -18.28 -34.15
N SER A 247 26.95 -19.03 -33.29
CA SER A 247 27.28 -20.44 -32.99
C SER A 247 26.68 -21.44 -33.99
N SER A 248 25.60 -21.08 -34.69
CA SER A 248 24.94 -21.96 -35.68
C SER A 248 25.59 -21.97 -37.08
N THR A 249 26.63 -21.17 -37.30
CA THR A 249 27.55 -21.35 -38.42
C THR A 249 28.81 -22.09 -37.95
N ASP A 250 28.64 -23.32 -37.45
CA ASP A 250 29.75 -24.22 -37.16
C ASP A 250 30.36 -24.73 -38.47
N TYR A 251 31.05 -23.83 -39.18
CA TYR A 251 32.01 -24.25 -40.19
C TYR A 251 33.11 -25.03 -39.48
N VAL A 252 33.19 -26.34 -39.70
CA VAL A 252 34.26 -27.16 -39.12
C VAL A 252 35.61 -26.67 -39.61
N ARG A 253 36.49 -26.29 -38.69
CA ARG A 253 37.88 -25.95 -38.99
C ARG A 253 38.69 -27.21 -39.13
N CYS A 254 39.48 -27.30 -40.20
CA CYS A 254 40.40 -28.41 -40.41
C CYS A 254 41.55 -28.35 -39.39
N PRO A 255 41.82 -29.39 -38.59
CA PRO A 255 42.90 -29.38 -37.61
C PRO A 255 44.32 -29.31 -38.21
N LEU A 256 44.47 -29.63 -39.51
CA LEU A 256 45.76 -29.66 -40.20
C LEU A 256 46.16 -28.28 -40.75
N CYS A 257 45.21 -27.49 -41.25
CA CYS A 257 45.48 -26.16 -41.83
C CYS A 257 44.84 -25.00 -41.06
N TYR A 258 43.99 -25.28 -40.06
CA TYR A 258 43.24 -24.31 -39.26
C TYR A 258 42.27 -23.41 -40.05
N GLU A 259 42.07 -23.68 -41.35
CA GLU A 259 41.09 -23.00 -42.19
C GLU A 259 39.70 -23.64 -42.07
N LEU A 260 38.67 -22.87 -42.42
CA LEU A 260 37.28 -23.33 -42.46
C LEU A 260 37.10 -24.31 -43.62
N ALA A 261 36.61 -25.52 -43.35
CA ALA A 261 36.34 -26.53 -44.37
C ALA A 261 35.00 -26.20 -45.09
N ILE A 262 35.00 -25.14 -45.91
CA ILE A 262 33.80 -24.60 -46.59
C ILE A 262 33.55 -25.31 -47.93
N SER A 263 34.61 -25.77 -48.59
CA SER A 263 34.52 -26.53 -49.84
C SER A 263 35.58 -27.61 -49.83
N ASN A 264 35.19 -28.85 -50.10
CA ASN A 264 36.03 -30.06 -50.03
C ASN A 264 36.31 -30.59 -48.63
N VAL A 265 35.23 -30.87 -47.90
CA VAL A 265 35.28 -31.56 -46.60
C VAL A 265 35.51 -33.06 -46.83
N ALA A 266 36.42 -33.64 -46.06
CA ALA A 266 36.74 -35.06 -46.08
C ALA A 266 36.57 -35.67 -44.70
N LEU A 267 35.94 -36.84 -44.68
CA LEU A 267 35.68 -37.62 -43.47
C LEU A 267 36.54 -38.89 -43.50
N VAL A 268 37.13 -39.22 -42.35
CA VAL A 268 37.71 -40.54 -42.12
C VAL A 268 36.62 -41.45 -41.51
N PRO A 269 36.08 -42.44 -42.25
CA PRO A 269 34.91 -43.20 -41.78
C PRO A 269 35.18 -44.03 -40.52
N GLU A 270 36.42 -44.49 -40.34
CA GLU A 270 36.82 -45.36 -39.23
C GLU A 270 36.79 -44.65 -37.87
N CYS A 271 36.84 -43.31 -37.84
CA CYS A 271 36.86 -42.53 -36.60
C CYS A 271 35.95 -41.30 -36.59
N GLY A 272 35.34 -40.95 -37.72
CA GLY A 272 34.40 -39.83 -37.83
C GLY A 272 35.05 -38.44 -37.84
N HIS A 273 36.38 -38.34 -37.90
CA HIS A 273 37.07 -37.05 -37.91
C HIS A 273 37.04 -36.37 -39.29
N VAL A 274 36.87 -35.05 -39.29
CA VAL A 274 36.67 -34.21 -40.48
C VAL A 274 37.88 -33.30 -40.73
N PHE A 275 38.30 -33.20 -42.00
CA PHE A 275 39.44 -32.42 -42.47
C PHE A 275 39.14 -31.79 -43.84
N CYS A 276 40.01 -30.91 -44.34
CA CYS A 276 40.03 -30.58 -45.77
C CYS A 276 40.54 -31.76 -46.58
N TRP A 277 39.93 -32.02 -47.75
CA TRP A 277 40.28 -33.11 -48.67
C TRP A 277 41.77 -33.18 -48.97
N GLN A 278 42.37 -32.05 -49.35
CA GLN A 278 43.80 -32.00 -49.68
C GLN A 278 44.69 -32.29 -48.46
N CYS A 279 44.31 -31.80 -47.29
CA CYS A 279 45.10 -31.97 -46.07
C CYS A 279 45.17 -33.44 -45.64
N ILE A 280 44.02 -34.13 -45.62
CA ILE A 280 43.98 -35.53 -45.20
C ILE A 280 44.59 -36.46 -46.25
N HIS A 281 44.44 -36.17 -47.55
CA HIS A 281 45.05 -36.96 -48.60
C HIS A 281 46.58 -36.94 -48.53
N THR A 282 47.17 -35.76 -48.39
CA THR A 282 48.64 -35.62 -48.27
C THR A 282 49.15 -36.39 -47.05
N TRP A 283 48.47 -36.27 -45.90
CA TRP A 283 48.89 -36.94 -44.67
C TRP A 283 48.82 -38.47 -44.74
N VAL A 284 47.73 -39.02 -45.29
CA VAL A 284 47.50 -40.48 -45.35
C VAL A 284 48.44 -41.15 -46.35
N VAL A 285 48.89 -40.44 -47.39
CA VAL A 285 49.94 -40.94 -48.30
C VAL A 285 51.23 -41.21 -47.55
N ASP A 286 51.63 -40.30 -46.66
CA ASP A 286 52.91 -40.40 -45.94
C ASP A 286 52.83 -41.30 -44.69
N ASN A 287 51.71 -41.27 -43.95
CA ASN A 287 51.62 -41.84 -42.60
C ASN A 287 50.58 -42.96 -42.42
N GLN A 288 49.68 -43.19 -43.38
CA GLN A 288 48.62 -44.22 -43.35
C GLN A 288 47.76 -44.26 -42.07
N THR A 289 47.64 -43.13 -41.36
CA THR A 289 46.95 -43.01 -40.07
C THR A 289 46.14 -41.71 -40.02
N CYS A 290 45.09 -41.68 -39.19
CA CYS A 290 44.36 -40.45 -38.90
C CYS A 290 45.23 -39.49 -38.05
N PRO A 291 45.37 -38.20 -38.41
CA PRO A 291 46.17 -37.24 -37.64
C PRO A 291 45.72 -37.05 -36.18
N LEU A 292 44.42 -37.21 -35.90
CA LEU A 292 43.84 -36.93 -34.58
C LEU A 292 43.90 -38.15 -33.64
N CYS A 293 43.46 -39.31 -34.13
CA CYS A 293 43.30 -40.50 -33.29
C CYS A 293 44.24 -41.65 -33.64
N LYS A 294 45.10 -41.48 -34.65
CA LYS A 294 46.08 -42.48 -35.13
C LYS A 294 45.50 -43.82 -35.60
N THR A 295 44.19 -43.89 -35.83
CA THR A 295 43.55 -45.06 -36.45
C THR A 295 44.10 -45.29 -37.85
N ASN A 296 44.48 -46.52 -38.19
CA ASN A 296 44.95 -46.87 -39.52
C ASN A 296 43.88 -46.58 -40.57
N THR A 297 44.26 -45.79 -41.58
CA THR A 297 43.36 -45.34 -42.64
C THR A 297 44.09 -45.41 -43.98
N MET A 298 43.44 -45.98 -44.99
CA MET A 298 43.97 -46.02 -46.35
C MET A 298 43.34 -44.92 -47.22
N GLN A 299 44.08 -44.44 -48.22
CA GLN A 299 43.64 -43.35 -49.10
C GLN A 299 42.28 -43.64 -49.79
N SER A 300 42.02 -44.90 -50.15
CA SER A 300 40.77 -45.33 -50.78
C SER A 300 39.54 -45.31 -49.86
N ARG A 301 39.75 -45.16 -48.54
CA ARG A 301 38.68 -45.14 -47.55
C ARG A 301 38.27 -43.73 -47.12
N ILE A 302 38.93 -42.68 -47.61
CA ILE A 302 38.56 -41.30 -47.32
C ILE A 302 37.32 -40.95 -48.13
N VAL A 303 36.30 -40.41 -47.49
CA VAL A 303 35.03 -40.04 -48.13
C VAL A 303 34.94 -38.53 -48.24
N HIS A 304 34.66 -38.05 -49.45
CA HIS A 304 34.36 -36.63 -49.69
C HIS A 304 32.91 -36.35 -49.31
N LEU A 305 32.69 -35.35 -48.46
CA LEU A 305 31.35 -34.92 -48.07
C LEU A 305 30.90 -33.80 -49.02
N ILE A 306 29.98 -34.15 -49.92
CA ILE A 306 29.30 -33.23 -50.81
C ILE A 306 28.00 -32.82 -50.09
N ASN A 307 27.94 -31.57 -49.61
CA ASN A 307 26.89 -30.98 -48.73
C ASN A 307 27.18 -31.12 -47.23
N TYR A 308 28.26 -30.47 -46.77
CA TYR A 308 28.55 -30.20 -45.36
C TYR A 308 28.14 -28.76 -45.02
#